data_AF-A0AA91Q4D2-F1
#
_entry.id   AF-A0AA91Q4D2-F1
#
_cell.length_a   1.000
_cell.length_b   1.000
_cell.length_c   1.000
_cell.angle_alpha   90.00
_cell.angle_beta   90.00
_cell.angle_gamma   90.00
#
_symmetry.space_group_name_H-M   'P 1'
#
loop_
_entity.id
_entity.type
_entity.pdbx_description
1 polymer ?
#
loop_
_entity_poly.entity_id
_entity_poly.type
_entity_poly.pdbx_seq_one_letter_code
_entity_poly.pdbx_strand_id
1 'polypeptide(L)'
;MLSLSRVGLLSQKQSLFRPALVRGIKTIPQPPGFIVGTVNDAYIPPKPSKTHGSYHWTSERIVALGLLPLVGSSMFGTVSGIIDTTMASFLLYHCYVGFQSCIIDYIPKRVYGVYHNLAMYLLTFGTGVAGYGIYEIEQKEEGGITGIVSKVFHA
;
A
#
# COMPACT_ATOMS: atom_id res chain seq x y z
N MET A 1 24.06 -40.40 -47.65
CA MET A 1 23.29 -39.14 -47.68
C MET A 1 22.14 -39.25 -46.71
N LEU A 2 22.16 -38.50 -45.60
CA LEU A 2 21.04 -37.78 -45.01
C LEU A 2 21.59 -37.03 -43.77
N SER A 3 21.32 -35.74 -43.76
CA SER A 3 22.07 -34.69 -43.10
C SER A 3 21.83 -34.64 -41.58
N LEU A 4 22.93 -34.58 -40.82
CA LEU A 4 22.95 -34.20 -39.41
C LEU A 4 22.70 -32.69 -39.30
N SER A 5 21.44 -32.26 -39.18
CA SER A 5 21.12 -30.89 -38.79
C SER A 5 21.23 -30.73 -37.27
N ARG A 6 22.46 -30.55 -36.76
CA ARG A 6 22.68 -29.94 -35.45
C ARG A 6 22.19 -28.49 -35.51
N VAL A 7 20.93 -28.27 -35.17
CA VAL A 7 20.41 -26.92 -34.87
C VAL A 7 21.23 -26.39 -33.70
N GLY A 8 22.05 -25.39 -34.00
CA GLY A 8 22.95 -24.78 -33.04
C GLY A 8 22.18 -24.23 -31.84
N LEU A 9 22.47 -24.78 -30.67
CA LEU A 9 22.34 -24.03 -29.41
C LEU A 9 23.31 -22.85 -29.53
N LEU A 10 22.83 -21.75 -30.11
CA LEU A 10 23.50 -20.48 -30.04
C LEU A 10 23.73 -20.19 -28.57
N SER A 11 25.00 -20.19 -28.18
CA SER A 11 25.48 -19.71 -26.89
C SER A 11 24.94 -18.29 -26.72
N GLN A 12 23.80 -18.20 -26.03
CA GLN A 12 23.20 -16.95 -25.65
C GLN A 12 24.16 -16.32 -24.66
N LYS A 13 25.09 -15.48 -25.18
CA LYS A 13 25.97 -14.64 -24.37
C LYS A 13 25.09 -13.94 -23.36
N GLN A 14 25.19 -14.39 -22.11
CA GLN A 14 24.44 -13.80 -21.02
C GLN A 14 24.89 -12.35 -20.94
N SER A 15 23.99 -11.42 -21.23
CA SER A 15 24.20 -9.99 -21.01
C SER A 15 24.78 -9.80 -19.61
N LEU A 16 26.01 -9.27 -19.54
CA LEU A 16 26.76 -8.99 -18.31
C LEU A 16 26.14 -7.85 -17.50
N PHE A 17 25.12 -7.17 -18.03
CA PHE A 17 24.34 -6.17 -17.32
C PHE A 17 22.97 -6.74 -16.96
N ARG A 18 22.97 -7.73 -16.06
CA ARG A 18 21.75 -8.05 -15.30
C ARG A 18 21.65 -7.02 -14.17
N PRO A 19 20.56 -6.24 -14.07
CA PRO A 19 20.36 -5.38 -12.91
C PRO A 19 20.29 -6.28 -11.67
N ALA A 20 21.37 -6.32 -10.89
CA ALA A 20 21.50 -7.16 -9.70
C ALA A 20 20.42 -6.82 -8.64
N LEU A 21 19.85 -5.62 -8.72
CA LEU A 21 18.88 -5.08 -7.78
C LEU A 21 17.55 -5.86 -7.79
N VAL A 22 17.16 -6.48 -8.91
CA VAL A 22 15.89 -7.24 -9.01
C VAL A 22 16.06 -8.71 -8.61
N ARG A 23 17.29 -9.24 -8.55
CA ARG A 23 17.56 -10.67 -8.27
C ARG A 23 18.00 -10.98 -6.84
N GLY A 24 18.10 -9.97 -5.97
CA GLY A 24 18.61 -10.14 -4.59
C GLY A 24 17.56 -10.53 -3.54
N ILE A 25 16.27 -10.29 -3.80
CA ILE A 25 15.22 -10.57 -2.83
C ILE A 25 14.87 -12.05 -2.89
N LYS A 26 15.27 -12.81 -1.84
CA LYS A 26 14.86 -14.20 -1.67
C LYS A 26 13.36 -14.26 -1.44
N THR A 27 12.62 -14.75 -2.44
CA THR A 27 11.19 -15.02 -2.33
C THR A 27 10.94 -16.45 -1.88
N ILE A 28 9.75 -16.70 -1.32
CA ILE A 28 9.30 -18.04 -0.97
C ILE A 28 9.10 -18.83 -2.27
N PRO A 29 9.69 -20.04 -2.43
CA PRO A 29 9.47 -20.88 -3.59
C PRO A 29 7.98 -21.19 -3.78
N GLN A 30 7.45 -21.01 -4.99
CA GLN A 30 6.04 -21.25 -5.31
C GLN A 30 5.91 -22.53 -6.13
N PRO A 31 4.87 -23.36 -5.90
CA PRO A 31 4.63 -24.53 -6.73
C PRO A 31 4.20 -24.11 -8.16
N PRO A 32 4.50 -24.93 -9.19
CA PRO A 32 4.11 -24.63 -10.56
C PRO A 32 2.59 -24.51 -10.66
N GLY A 33 2.11 -23.39 -11.21
CA GLY A 33 0.67 -23.10 -11.35
C GLY A 33 -0.05 -22.80 -10.03
N PHE A 34 0.67 -22.61 -8.90
CA PHE A 34 0.08 -22.38 -7.57
C PHE A 34 -0.85 -23.50 -7.08
N ILE A 35 -0.73 -24.70 -7.64
CA ILE A 35 -1.48 -25.87 -7.19
C ILE A 35 -0.81 -26.41 -5.92
N VAL A 36 -1.54 -26.38 -4.81
CA VAL A 36 -1.13 -27.00 -3.55
C VAL A 36 -1.89 -28.32 -3.42
N GLY A 37 -1.18 -29.45 -3.48
CA GLY A 37 -1.78 -30.78 -3.55
C GLY A 37 -1.89 -31.30 -4.98
N THR A 38 -2.90 -32.13 -5.24
CA THR A 38 -3.21 -32.70 -6.56
C THR A 38 -4.36 -31.96 -7.24
N VAL A 39 -4.55 -32.16 -8.55
CA VAL A 39 -5.66 -31.55 -9.31
C VAL A 39 -7.05 -32.01 -8.82
N ASN A 40 -7.12 -33.16 -8.14
CA ASN A 40 -8.36 -33.73 -7.63
C ASN A 40 -8.70 -33.30 -6.20
N ASP A 41 -7.79 -32.60 -5.51
CA ASP A 41 -8.03 -32.16 -4.14
C ASP A 41 -8.94 -30.92 -4.12
N ALA A 42 -9.97 -30.95 -3.27
CA ALA A 42 -10.88 -29.83 -3.13
C ALA A 42 -10.16 -28.63 -2.50
N TYR A 43 -10.39 -27.43 -3.06
CA TYR A 43 -9.89 -26.20 -2.48
C TYR A 43 -10.51 -25.96 -1.09
N ILE A 44 -9.65 -25.68 -0.10
CA ILE A 44 -10.08 -25.35 1.26
C ILE A 44 -9.96 -23.84 1.43
N PRO A 45 -11.08 -23.09 1.45
CA PRO A 45 -11.03 -21.66 1.66
C PRO A 45 -10.57 -21.32 3.08
N PRO A 46 -9.87 -20.19 3.27
CA PRO A 46 -9.59 -19.69 4.61
C PRO A 46 -10.92 -19.37 5.33
N LYS A 47 -10.92 -19.48 6.66
CA LYS A 47 -12.11 -19.16 7.48
C LYS A 47 -12.57 -17.73 7.20
N PRO A 48 -13.87 -17.49 6.94
CA PRO A 48 -14.36 -16.15 6.64
C PRO A 48 -14.15 -15.22 7.84
N SER A 49 -13.70 -13.99 7.56
CA SER A 49 -13.50 -12.94 8.54
C SER A 49 -14.13 -11.64 8.03
N LYS A 50 -15.20 -11.18 8.69
CA LYS A 50 -15.90 -9.94 8.30
C LYS A 50 -15.01 -8.70 8.44
N THR A 51 -14.08 -8.73 9.40
CA THR A 51 -13.13 -7.63 9.63
C THR A 51 -12.12 -7.47 8.50
N HIS A 52 -11.82 -8.53 7.74
CA HIS A 52 -10.96 -8.48 6.56
C HIS A 52 -11.74 -8.37 5.25
N GLY A 53 -13.07 -8.26 5.33
CA GLY A 53 -13.97 -8.18 4.17
C GLY A 53 -14.94 -7.03 4.31
N SER A 54 -16.21 -7.35 4.57
CA SER A 54 -17.32 -6.38 4.54
C SER A 54 -17.11 -5.17 5.45
N TYR A 55 -16.66 -5.35 6.69
CA TYR A 55 -16.51 -4.22 7.62
C TYR A 55 -15.36 -3.30 7.24
N HIS A 56 -14.25 -3.85 6.76
CA HIS A 56 -13.14 -3.06 6.24
C HIS A 56 -13.61 -2.21 5.07
N TRP A 57 -14.26 -2.83 4.08
CA TRP A 57 -14.78 -2.14 2.91
C TRP A 57 -15.76 -1.02 3.29
N THR A 58 -16.74 -1.30 4.16
CA THR A 58 -17.71 -0.29 4.60
C THR A 58 -17.02 0.86 5.33
N SER A 59 -16.06 0.58 6.21
CA SER A 59 -15.33 1.61 6.96
C SER A 59 -14.56 2.56 6.03
N GLU A 60 -13.89 2.02 5.01
CA GLU A 60 -13.17 2.83 4.03
C GLU A 60 -14.11 3.76 3.25
N ARG A 61 -15.28 3.25 2.84
CA ARG A 61 -16.24 4.06 2.09
C ARG A 61 -16.81 5.17 2.96
N ILE A 62 -17.10 4.90 4.24
CA ILE A 62 -17.56 5.93 5.17
C ILE A 62 -16.51 7.03 5.32
N VAL A 63 -15.23 6.67 5.53
CA VAL A 63 -14.17 7.67 5.65
C VAL A 63 -13.99 8.46 4.36
N ALA A 64 -13.97 7.80 3.21
CA ALA A 64 -13.82 8.48 1.91
C ALA A 64 -14.99 9.44 1.62
N LEU A 65 -16.23 9.03 1.90
CA LEU A 65 -17.40 9.89 1.75
C LEU A 65 -17.40 11.05 2.75
N GLY A 66 -16.99 10.81 4.00
CA GLY A 66 -16.85 11.86 5.01
C GLY A 66 -15.74 12.86 4.70
N LEU A 67 -14.69 12.44 3.99
CA LEU A 67 -13.58 13.30 3.57
C LEU A 67 -14.05 14.41 2.60
N LEU A 68 -15.02 14.12 1.73
CA LEU A 68 -15.51 15.08 0.73
C LEU A 68 -16.01 16.41 1.33
N PRO A 69 -17.00 16.41 2.25
CA PRO A 69 -17.45 17.65 2.89
C PRO A 69 -16.37 18.25 3.81
N LEU A 70 -15.53 17.44 4.46
CA LEU A 70 -14.46 17.93 5.33
C LEU A 70 -13.40 18.73 4.56
N VAL A 71 -12.96 18.25 3.40
CA VAL A 71 -12.03 18.98 2.53
C VAL A 71 -12.70 20.26 2.03
N GLY A 72 -13.96 20.20 1.61
CA GLY A 72 -14.73 21.37 1.19
C GLY A 72 -14.82 22.43 2.30
N SER A 73 -15.18 22.03 3.52
CA SER A 73 -15.27 22.95 4.66
C SER A 73 -13.92 23.53 5.06
N SER A 74 -12.85 22.75 4.95
CA SER A 74 -11.50 23.18 5.32
C SER A 74 -10.89 24.15 4.31
N MET A 75 -11.19 23.99 3.01
CA MET A 75 -10.67 24.85 1.94
C MET A 75 -11.49 26.12 1.71
N PHE A 76 -12.82 26.04 1.80
CA PHE A 76 -13.71 27.15 1.42
C PHE A 76 -14.45 27.78 2.61
N GLY A 77 -14.46 27.10 3.76
CA GLY A 77 -15.11 27.59 4.97
C GLY A 77 -14.15 28.36 5.87
N THR A 78 -14.65 28.74 7.05
CA THR A 78 -13.79 29.30 8.10
C THR A 78 -12.93 28.19 8.68
N VAL A 79 -11.60 28.40 8.67
CA VAL A 79 -10.64 27.47 9.27
C VAL A 79 -10.92 27.34 10.77
N SER A 80 -11.40 26.18 11.17
CA SER A 80 -11.54 25.79 12.59
C SER A 80 -10.59 24.63 12.83
N GLY A 81 -9.77 24.72 13.89
CA GLY A 81 -8.83 23.65 14.23
C GLY A 81 -9.51 22.28 14.41
N ILE A 82 -10.77 22.24 14.86
CA ILE A 82 -11.52 20.98 14.97
C ILE A 82 -11.78 20.38 13.58
N ILE A 83 -12.21 21.21 12.63
CA ILE A 83 -12.50 20.75 11.26
C ILE A 83 -11.20 20.32 10.58
N ASP A 84 -10.13 21.10 10.71
CA ASP A 84 -8.84 20.81 10.09
C ASP A 84 -8.21 19.53 10.67
N THR A 85 -8.16 19.41 12.00
CA THR A 85 -7.70 18.19 12.69
C THR A 85 -8.54 16.96 12.30
N THR A 86 -9.86 17.11 12.17
CA THR A 86 -10.75 16.00 11.77
C THR A 86 -10.51 15.59 10.33
N MET A 87 -10.40 16.56 9.42
CA MET A 87 -10.06 16.34 8.01
C MET A 87 -8.70 15.64 7.89
N ALA A 88 -7.69 16.14 8.60
CA ALA A 88 -6.33 15.58 8.65
C ALA A 88 -6.33 14.13 9.14
N SER A 89 -7.11 13.84 10.19
CA SER A 89 -7.23 12.49 10.76
C SER A 89 -7.90 11.52 9.79
N PHE A 90 -8.97 11.94 9.12
CA PHE A 90 -9.64 11.13 8.10
C PHE A 90 -8.73 10.87 6.90
N LEU A 91 -7.99 11.90 6.46
CA LEU A 91 -7.02 11.79 5.38
C LEU A 91 -5.90 10.80 5.75
N LEU A 92 -5.37 10.90 6.97
CA LEU A 92 -4.33 10.00 7.47
C LEU A 92 -4.80 8.55 7.46
N TYR A 93 -6.01 8.27 7.96
CA TYR A 93 -6.60 6.92 7.91
C TYR A 93 -6.81 6.44 6.47
N HIS A 94 -7.34 7.30 5.59
CA HIS A 94 -7.55 6.97 4.18
C HIS A 94 -6.23 6.58 3.49
N CYS A 95 -5.16 7.35 3.71
CA CYS A 95 -3.83 7.05 3.19
C CYS A 95 -3.25 5.76 3.79
N TYR A 96 -3.43 5.52 5.10
CA TYR A 96 -2.97 4.29 5.75
C TYR A 96 -3.60 3.04 5.10
N VAL A 97 -4.93 3.01 4.94
CA VAL A 97 -5.62 1.86 4.34
C VAL A 97 -5.31 1.74 2.84
N GLY A 98 -5.19 2.87 2.14
CA GLY A 98 -4.78 2.90 0.73
C GLY A 98 -3.39 2.28 0.52
N PHE A 99 -2.39 2.70 1.29
CA PHE A 99 -1.05 2.13 1.22
C PHE A 99 -1.00 0.68 1.69
N GLN A 100 -1.78 0.30 2.71
CA GLN A 100 -1.92 -1.09 3.11
C GLN A 100 -2.43 -1.96 1.93
N SER A 101 -3.40 -1.46 1.17
CA SER A 101 -3.91 -2.16 -0.03
C SER A 101 -2.81 -2.32 -1.10
N CYS A 102 -2.05 -1.26 -1.39
CA CYS A 102 -0.91 -1.34 -2.32
C CYS A 102 0.15 -2.37 -1.86
N ILE A 103 0.47 -2.43 -0.56
CA ILE A 103 1.43 -3.40 -0.01
C ILE A 103 0.91 -4.83 -0.18
N ILE A 104 -0.37 -5.08 0.08
CA ILE A 104 -0.98 -6.41 -0.04
C ILE A 104 -0.93 -6.90 -1.49
N ASP A 105 -1.19 -6.03 -2.46
CA ASP A 105 -1.24 -6.38 -3.88
C ASP A 105 0.15 -6.59 -4.49
N TYR A 106 1.09 -5.69 -4.22
CA TYR A 106 2.40 -5.68 -4.88
C TYR A 106 3.52 -6.36 -4.09
N ILE A 107 3.38 -6.44 -2.75
CA ILE A 107 4.32 -7.13 -1.86
C ILE A 107 3.56 -8.23 -1.11
N PRO A 108 2.98 -9.23 -1.79
CA PRO A 108 2.14 -10.21 -1.13
C PRO A 108 2.93 -11.07 -0.13
N LYS A 109 2.36 -11.27 1.06
CA LYS A 109 2.96 -12.07 2.14
C LYS A 109 3.39 -13.47 1.71
N ARG A 110 2.63 -14.11 0.81
CA ARG A 110 2.92 -15.47 0.30
C ARG A 110 4.20 -15.56 -0.53
N VAL A 111 4.65 -14.46 -1.13
CA VAL A 111 5.86 -14.40 -1.99
C VAL A 111 7.03 -13.79 -1.22
N TYR A 112 6.78 -12.69 -0.52
CA TYR A 112 7.83 -11.86 0.08
C TYR A 112 8.02 -12.09 1.58
N GLY A 113 7.13 -12.84 2.25
CA GLY A 113 7.27 -13.25 3.64
C GLY A 113 7.58 -12.09 4.58
N VAL A 114 8.81 -12.04 5.09
CA VAL A 114 9.29 -11.05 6.05
C VAL A 114 9.22 -9.62 5.50
N TYR A 115 9.50 -9.40 4.21
CA TYR A 115 9.50 -8.06 3.63
C TYR A 115 8.10 -7.44 3.59
N HIS A 116 7.06 -8.25 3.42
CA HIS A 116 5.67 -7.78 3.56
C HIS A 116 5.41 -7.27 4.98
N ASN A 117 5.79 -8.05 6.00
CA ASN A 117 5.59 -7.65 7.39
C ASN A 117 6.41 -6.39 7.72
N LEU A 118 7.64 -6.29 7.23
CA LEU A 118 8.47 -5.10 7.39
C LEU A 118 7.81 -3.86 6.77
N ALA A 119 7.29 -3.96 5.54
CA ALA A 119 6.59 -2.86 4.88
C ALA A 119 5.33 -2.44 5.68
N MET A 120 4.57 -3.41 6.19
CA MET A 120 3.42 -3.14 7.06
C MET A 120 3.83 -2.44 8.36
N TYR A 121 4.90 -2.88 9.03
CA TYR A 121 5.38 -2.23 10.26
C TYR A 121 5.88 -0.81 10.01
N LEU A 122 6.62 -0.59 8.92
CA LEU A 122 7.07 0.74 8.53
C LEU A 122 5.90 1.66 8.21
N LEU A 123 4.87 1.15 7.52
CA LEU A 123 3.64 1.89 7.27
C LEU A 123 2.97 2.28 8.59
N THR A 124 2.72 1.33 9.50
CA THR A 124 2.10 1.62 10.80
C THR A 124 2.92 2.62 11.61
N PHE A 125 4.25 2.46 11.66
CA PHE A 125 5.15 3.36 12.36
C PHE A 125 5.10 4.77 11.75
N GLY A 126 5.24 4.88 10.42
CA GLY A 126 5.17 6.15 9.70
C GLY A 126 3.84 6.86 9.87
N THR A 127 2.73 6.12 9.88
CA THR A 127 1.40 6.67 10.18
C THR A 127 1.29 7.19 11.61
N GLY A 128 1.89 6.49 12.59
CA GLY A 128 1.96 6.98 13.97
C GLY A 128 2.77 8.27 14.10
N VAL A 129 3.94 8.34 13.45
CA VAL A 129 4.76 9.56 13.39
C VAL A 129 4.00 10.70 12.69
N ALA A 130 3.32 10.42 11.58
CA ALA A 130 2.50 11.41 10.88
C ALA A 130 1.34 11.91 11.76
N GLY A 131 0.69 11.03 12.53
CA GLY A 131 -0.35 11.41 13.49
C GLY A 131 0.17 12.36 14.57
N TYR A 132 1.38 12.12 15.10
CA TYR A 132 2.03 13.07 16.01
C TYR A 132 2.39 14.38 15.31
N GLY A 133 2.82 14.33 14.04
CA GLY A 133 3.06 15.52 13.22
C GLY A 133 1.81 16.38 13.03
N ILE A 134 0.65 15.76 12.80
CA ILE A 134 -0.64 16.48 12.74
C ILE A 134 -0.89 17.20 14.07
N TYR A 135 -0.74 16.51 15.20
CA TYR A 135 -0.89 17.14 16.53
C TYR A 135 0.03 18.35 16.72
N GLU A 136 1.31 18.23 16.37
CA GLU A 136 2.27 19.32 16.50
C GLU A 136 1.95 20.51 15.59
N ILE A 137 1.51 20.25 14.35
CA ILE A 137 1.11 21.29 13.39
C ILE A 137 -0.10 22.06 13.91
N GLU A 138 -1.13 21.36 14.34
CA GLU A 138 -2.38 21.98 14.82
C GLU A 138 -2.16 22.83 16.09
N GLN A 139 -1.13 22.53 16.89
CA GLN A 139 -0.80 23.32 18.07
C GLN A 139 0.09 24.54 17.79
N LYS A 140 0.93 24.48 16.75
CA LYS A 140 1.99 25.48 16.52
C LYS A 140 1.73 26.41 15.34
N GLU A 141 0.99 25.95 14.34
CA GLU A 141 0.74 26.70 13.12
C GLU A 141 -0.63 27.35 13.13
N GLU A 142 -0.69 28.63 12.81
CA GLU A 142 -1.95 29.35 12.62
C GLU A 142 -2.73 28.72 11.45
N GLY A 143 -3.92 28.21 11.75
CA GLY A 143 -4.77 27.52 10.79
C GLY A 143 -4.32 26.09 10.45
N GLY A 144 -3.44 25.48 11.24
CA GLY A 144 -3.13 24.06 11.12
C GLY A 144 -2.58 23.65 9.74
N ILE A 145 -2.98 22.48 9.26
CA ILE A 145 -2.55 21.95 7.96
C ILE A 145 -3.05 22.83 6.82
N THR A 146 -4.30 23.29 6.88
CA THR A 146 -4.88 24.16 5.84
C THR A 146 -4.14 25.49 5.72
N GLY A 147 -3.70 26.05 6.86
CA GLY A 147 -2.85 27.24 6.90
C GLY A 147 -1.50 27.01 6.22
N ILE A 148 -0.83 25.88 6.48
CA ILE A 148 0.41 25.52 5.78
C ILE A 148 0.15 25.42 4.27
N VAL A 149 -0.93 24.75 3.86
CA VAL A 149 -1.30 24.61 2.45
C VAL A 149 -1.50 25.98 1.81
N SER A 150 -2.29 26.89 2.41
CA SER A 150 -2.48 28.26 1.90
C SER A 150 -1.14 29.00 1.73
N LYS A 151 -0.25 28.93 2.73
CA LYS A 151 1.11 29.52 2.65
C LYS A 151 1.92 28.94 1.48
N VAL A 152 1.89 27.62 1.27
CA VAL A 152 2.61 26.96 0.17
C VAL A 152 2.06 27.38 -1.20
N PHE A 153 0.74 27.49 -1.32
CA PHE A 153 0.07 27.88 -2.57
C PHE A 153 0.01 29.40 -2.81
N HIS A 154 0.54 30.22 -1.89
CA HIS A 154 0.43 31.69 -1.92
C HIS A 154 -1.01 32.19 -2.11
N ALA A 155 -1.95 31.46 -1.50
CA ALA A 155 -3.40 31.69 -1.61
C ALA A 155 -3.96 32.35 -0.36
#